data_AF-A0A1I2RFH7-F1
#
_entry.id   AF-A0A1I2RFH7-F1
#
_cell.length_a   1.000
_cell.length_b   1.000
_cell.length_c   1.000
_cell.angle_alpha   90.00
_cell.angle_beta   90.00
_cell.angle_gamma   90.00
#
_symmetry.space_group_name_H-M   'P 1'
#
loop_
_entity.id
_entity.type
_entity.pdbx_description
1 polymer ?
#
loop_
_entity_poly.entity_id
_entity_poly.type
_entity_poly.pdbx_seq_one_letter_code
_entity_poly.pdbx_strand_id
1 'polypeptide(L)' 'MKLDSNNHSVFLLYYHLVLVVKYRRHVIDDTISNYAKDKFLSLSENYNISLVEWNHDIDHIHIL' A
#
# COMPACT_ATOMS: atom_id res chain seq x y z
N MET A 1 19.14 10.07 5.29
CA MET A 1 18.29 8.86 5.36
C MET A 1 17.76 8.75 6.79
N LYS A 2 16.43 8.75 7.00
CA LYS A 2 15.82 8.69 8.34
C LYS A 2 15.49 7.22 8.64
N LEU A 3 16.11 6.66 9.68
CA LEU A 3 15.85 5.30 10.15
C LEU A 3 14.73 5.31 11.19
N ASP A 4 13.95 4.25 11.26
CA ASP A 4 12.98 4.01 12.32
C ASP A 4 13.60 3.09 13.40
N SER A 5 13.01 3.07 14.59
CA SER A 5 13.51 2.26 15.70
C SER A 5 12.40 1.80 16.63
N ASN A 6 12.55 0.60 17.18
CA ASN A 6 11.78 0.10 18.33
C ASN A 6 12.73 -0.26 19.48
N ASN A 7 12.25 -0.91 20.55
CA ASN A 7 13.02 -1.19 21.76
C ASN A 7 14.42 -1.79 21.54
N HIS A 8 14.61 -2.62 20.51
CA HIS A 8 15.87 -3.36 20.31
C HIS A 8 16.32 -3.43 18.85
N SER A 9 15.77 -2.59 17.96
CA SER A 9 16.12 -2.61 16.53
C SER A 9 16.04 -1.22 15.92
N VAL A 10 16.97 -0.95 15.01
CA VAL A 10 16.97 0.21 14.10
C VAL A 10 16.84 -0.34 12.70
N PHE A 11 15.88 0.15 11.93
CA PHE A 11 15.54 -0.44 10.64
C PHE A 11 15.04 0.60 9.64
N LEU A 12 15.05 0.19 8.37
CA LEU A 12 14.45 0.92 7.26
C LEU A 12 13.96 -0.13 6.26
N LEU A 13 12.68 -0.45 6.34
CA LEU A 13 12.08 -1.54 5.59
C LEU A 13 11.13 -0.96 4.55
N TYR A 14 11.42 -1.25 3.28
CA TYR A 14 10.57 -0.92 2.14
C TYR A 14 10.12 -2.22 1.49
N TYR A 15 8.83 -2.30 1.16
CA TYR A 15 8.25 -3.47 0.52
C TYR A 15 7.49 -3.04 -0.72
N HIS A 16 7.76 -3.69 -1.85
CA HIS A 16 6.91 -3.55 -3.02
C HIS A 16 5.79 -4.59 -2.96
N LEU A 17 4.57 -4.14 -2.70
CA LEU A 17 3.40 -4.99 -2.60
C LEU A 17 2.54 -4.85 -3.85
N VAL A 18 2.19 -5.98 -4.45
CA VAL A 18 1.29 -6.04 -5.61
C VAL A 18 0.08 -6.89 -5.26
N LEU A 19 -1.11 -6.28 -5.32
CA LEU A 19 -2.38 -6.93 -5.01
C LEU A 19 -3.23 -7.02 -6.27
N VAL A 20 -3.74 -8.21 -6.56
CA VAL A 20 -4.48 -8.51 -7.79
C VAL A 20 -5.93 -8.81 -7.48
N VAL A 21 -6.85 -8.36 -8.33
CA VAL A 21 -8.29 -8.64 -8.20
C VAL A 21 -8.56 -10.13 -8.44
N LYS A 22 -9.55 -10.68 -7.74
CA LYS A 22 -10.02 -12.05 -7.97
C LYS A 22 -10.35 -12.27 -9.45
N TYR A 23 -9.74 -13.29 -10.04
CA TYR A 23 -9.82 -13.62 -11.47
C TYR A 23 -9.27 -12.55 -12.44
N ARG A 24 -8.44 -11.60 -11.97
CA ARG A 24 -7.89 -10.51 -12.81
C ARG A 24 -8.97 -9.79 -13.62
N ARG A 25 -10.12 -9.54 -12.99
CA ARG A 25 -11.18 -8.78 -13.63
C ARG A 25 -10.73 -7.33 -13.77
N HIS A 26 -11.00 -6.74 -14.94
CA HIS A 26 -10.67 -5.35 -15.26
C HIS A 26 -11.72 -4.42 -14.62
N VAL A 27 -11.64 -4.26 -13.30
CA VAL A 27 -12.66 -3.55 -12.50
C VAL A 27 -12.08 -2.38 -11.72
N ILE A 28 -10.77 -2.15 -11.76
CA ILE A 28 -10.16 -1.03 -11.07
C ILE A 28 -10.17 0.17 -12.01
N ASP A 29 -10.97 1.17 -11.67
CA ASP A 29 -10.89 2.52 -12.20
C ASP A 29 -10.37 3.48 -11.13
N ASP A 30 -10.23 4.76 -11.47
CA ASP A 30 -9.75 5.78 -10.54
C ASP A 30 -10.64 5.90 -9.29
N THR A 31 -11.95 5.67 -9.42
CA THR A 31 -12.89 5.78 -8.29
C THR A 31 -12.67 4.64 -7.29
N ILE A 32 -12.57 3.41 -7.80
CA ILE A 32 -12.32 2.21 -6.99
C ILE A 32 -10.90 2.25 -6.40
N SER A 33 -9.92 2.70 -7.19
CA SER A 33 -8.54 2.88 -6.73
C SER A 33 -8.43 3.90 -5.59
N ASN A 34 -9.06 5.07 -5.72
CA ASN A 34 -9.06 6.08 -4.67
C ASN A 34 -9.74 5.57 -3.40
N TYR A 35 -10.87 4.88 -3.52
CA TYR A 35 -11.52 4.25 -2.38
C TYR A 35 -10.60 3.22 -1.69
N ALA A 36 -9.94 2.37 -2.46
CA ALA A 36 -9.00 1.37 -1.93
C ALA A 36 -7.79 2.03 -1.25
N LYS A 37 -7.27 3.12 -1.81
CA LYS A 37 -6.18 3.91 -1.22
C LYS A 37 -6.58 4.50 0.12
N ASP A 38 -7.76 5.11 0.22
CA ASP A 38 -8.27 5.68 1.47
C ASP A 38 -8.43 4.61 2.55
N LYS A 39 -8.93 3.42 2.17
CA LYS A 39 -9.02 2.29 3.10
C LYS A 39 -7.65 1.80 3.53
N PHE A 40 -6.69 1.69 2.61
CA PHE A 40 -5.33 1.31 2.95
C PHE A 40 -4.70 2.29 3.95
N LEU A 41 -4.84 3.60 3.71
CA LEU A 41 -4.35 4.64 4.62
C LEU A 41 -5.00 4.56 6.01
N SER A 42 -6.32 4.39 6.08
CA SER A 42 -7.02 4.23 7.37
C SER A 42 -6.56 3.00 8.16
N LEU A 43 -6.18 1.93 7.47
CA LEU A 43 -5.64 0.73 8.11
C LEU A 43 -4.20 0.98 8.56
N SER A 44 -3.38 1.61 7.73
CA SER A 44 -1.95 1.82 8.00
C SER A 44 -1.69 2.64 9.27
N GLU A 45 -2.60 3.56 9.60
CA GLU A 45 -2.57 4.35 10.85
C GLU A 45 -2.42 3.47 12.11
N ASN A 46 -2.99 2.26 12.11
CA ASN A 46 -2.95 1.34 13.26
C ASN A 46 -1.73 0.40 13.25
N TYR A 47 -0.98 0.32 12.16
CA TYR A 47 0.08 -0.68 11.97
C TYR A 47 1.48 -0.07 11.80
N ASN A 48 1.64 1.24 12.04
CA ASN A 48 2.92 1.95 11.87
C ASN A 48 3.49 1.78 10.44
N ILE A 49 2.59 1.67 9.45
CA ILE A 49 2.92 1.55 8.03
C ILE A 49 2.83 2.94 7.40
N SER A 50 3.79 3.29 6.56
CA SER A 50 3.78 4.52 5.77
C SER A 50 3.63 4.17 4.29
N LEU A 51 2.71 4.82 3.60
CA LEU A 51 2.56 4.71 2.15
C LEU A 51 3.55 5.65 1.46
N VAL A 52 4.44 5.11 0.64
CA VAL A 52 5.40 5.85 -0.19
C VAL A 52 4.80 6.14 -1.56
N GLU A 53 4.23 5.12 -2.21
CA GLU A 53 3.66 5.24 -3.55
C GLU A 53 2.42 4.36 -3.71
N TRP A 54 1.44 4.86 -4.46
CA TRP A 54 0.23 4.14 -4.81
C TRP A 54 -0.05 4.30 -6.30
N ASN A 55 -0.02 3.19 -7.03
CA ASN A 55 -0.38 3.13 -8.43
C ASN A 55 -1.36 1.98 -8.67
N HIS A 56 -2.13 2.06 -9.73
CA HIS A 56 -3.02 0.99 -10.14
C HIS A 56 -3.03 0.83 -11.66
N ASP A 57 -3.36 -0.37 -12.08
CA ASP A 57 -3.82 -0.70 -13.43
C ASP A 57 -5.26 -1.23 -13.32
N ILE A 58 -5.82 -1.73 -14.42
CA ILE A 58 -7.22 -2.15 -14.52
C ILE A 58 -7.59 -3.35 -13.63
N ASP A 59 -6.62 -4.17 -13.20
CA ASP A 59 -6.85 -5.41 -12.46
C ASP A 59 -5.92 -5.64 -11.24
N HIS A 60 -5.00 -4.70 -10.96
CA HIS A 60 -4.06 -4.80 -9.84
C HIS A 60 -3.62 -3.42 -9.32
N ILE A 61 -3.11 -3.41 -8.09
CA ILE A 61 -2.59 -2.23 -7.38
C ILE A 61 -1.13 -2.50 -6.99
N HIS A 62 -0.29 -1.49 -7.19
CA HIS A 62 1.08 -1.43 -6.72
C HIS A 62 1.19 -0.46 -5.54
N ILE A 63 1.81 -0.94 -4.45
CA ILE A 63 2.01 -0.20 -3.22
C ILE A 63 3.50 -0.24 -2.88
N LEU A 64 4.08 0.92 -2.60
CA LEU A 64 5.40 1.07 -2.01
C LEU A 64 5.28 1.79 -0.67
#